data_AF-A0A7S2LQL8-F1
#
_entry.id   AF-A0A7S2LQL8-F1
#
_cell.length_a   1.000
_cell.length_b   1.000
_cell.length_c   1.000
_cell.angle_alpha   90.00
_cell.angle_beta   90.00
_cell.angle_gamma   90.00
#
_symmetry.space_group_name_H-M   'P 1'
#
loop_
_entity.id
_entity.type
_entity.pdbx_description
1 polymer ?
#
loop_
_entity_poly.entity_id
_entity_poly.type
_entity_poly.pdbx_seq_one_letter_code
_entity_poly.pdbx_strand_id
1 'polypeptide(L)'
;ETILNNLSLKLETGSRCLLIGANGAGKSTLLRILAGRHLTKPEGSVKVLGMNAFRDTKLNFHRAYLDCDWGLRTVAFAGAGVPLMADIPVHGMMTKLQSSYPERRDELVEM
;
A
#
# COMPACT_ATOMS: atom_id res chain seq x y z
N GLU A 1 -20.51 -4.26 -12.70
CA GLU A 1 -20.61 -5.56 -12.01
C GLU A 1 -20.17 -5.39 -10.57
N THR A 2 -20.82 -6.06 -9.61
CA THR A 2 -20.46 -5.91 -8.20
C THR A 2 -19.26 -6.79 -7.87
N ILE A 3 -18.12 -6.17 -7.57
CA ILE A 3 -16.85 -6.87 -7.30
C ILE A 3 -16.81 -7.47 -5.89
N LEU A 4 -17.38 -6.77 -4.90
CA LEU A 4 -17.42 -7.21 -3.50
C LEU A 4 -18.88 -7.26 -3.04
N ASN A 5 -19.35 -8.44 -2.65
CA ASN A 5 -20.73 -8.67 -2.20
C ASN A 5 -20.76 -9.13 -0.74
N ASN A 6 -21.54 -8.45 0.10
CA ASN A 6 -21.76 -8.78 1.52
C ASN A 6 -20.47 -9.07 2.33
N LEU A 7 -19.43 -8.27 2.11
CA LEU A 7 -18.16 -8.44 2.79
C LEU A 7 -18.24 -7.92 4.24
N SER A 8 -18.05 -8.81 5.21
CA SER A 8 -17.82 -8.47 6.61
C SER A 8 -16.42 -8.92 7.02
N LEU A 9 -15.61 -7.98 7.49
CA LEU A 9 -14.22 -8.22 7.86
C LEU A 9 -13.89 -7.44 9.13
N LYS A 10 -13.26 -8.12 10.09
CA LYS A 10 -12.67 -7.50 11.27
C LYS A 10 -11.21 -7.95 11.37
N LEU A 11 -10.30 -6.99 11.42
CA LEU A 11 -8.87 -7.22 11.60
C LEU A 11 -8.45 -6.66 12.96
N GLU A 12 -7.70 -7.45 13.72
CA GLU A 12 -7.22 -7.03 15.04
C GLU A 12 -5.94 -6.18 14.91
N THR A 13 -5.77 -5.20 15.79
CA THR A 13 -4.59 -4.33 15.79
C THR A 13 -3.32 -5.15 16.02
N GLY A 14 -2.25 -4.84 15.27
CA GLY A 14 -0.99 -5.59 15.33
C GLY A 14 -0.96 -6.86 14.46
N SER A 15 -2.09 -7.21 13.82
CA SER A 15 -2.15 -8.38 12.93
C SER A 15 -1.36 -8.18 11.66
N ARG A 16 -0.70 -9.24 11.19
CA ARG A 16 -0.11 -9.34 9.85
C ARG A 16 -0.95 -10.29 9.04
N CYS A 17 -1.68 -9.77 8.05
CA CYS A 17 -2.64 -10.55 7.27
C CYS A 17 -2.21 -10.66 5.81
N LEU A 18 -2.39 -11.84 5.22
CA LEU A 18 -2.21 -12.07 3.79
C LEU A 18 -3.59 -12.16 3.12
N LEU A 19 -3.81 -11.37 2.06
CA LEU A 19 -5.02 -11.42 1.26
C LEU A 19 -4.76 -12.22 -0.03
N ILE A 20 -5.36 -13.40 -0.13
CA ILE A 20 -5.23 -14.32 -1.26
C ILE A 20 -6.54 -14.43 -2.06
N GLY A 21 -6.46 -14.89 -3.31
CA GLY A 21 -7.61 -15.10 -4.18
C GLY A 21 -7.27 -14.99 -5.67
N ALA A 22 -8.19 -15.40 -6.55
CA ALA A 22 -8.00 -15.35 -8.00
C ALA A 22 -7.83 -13.92 -8.56
N ASN A 23 -7.29 -13.80 -9.77
CA ASN A 23 -7.28 -12.53 -10.50
C ASN A 23 -8.72 -12.08 -10.74
N GLY A 24 -9.02 -10.80 -10.52
CA GLY A 24 -10.37 -10.27 -10.61
C GLY A 24 -11.24 -10.45 -9.35
N ALA A 25 -10.80 -11.22 -8.34
CA ALA A 25 -11.56 -11.45 -7.10
C ALA A 25 -11.74 -10.20 -6.18
N GLY A 26 -11.28 -9.03 -6.62
CA GLY A 26 -11.46 -7.77 -5.87
C GLY A 26 -10.42 -7.47 -4.80
N LYS A 27 -9.29 -8.19 -4.74
CA LYS A 27 -8.22 -7.97 -3.75
C LYS A 27 -7.70 -6.52 -3.72
N SER A 28 -7.27 -6.01 -4.87
CA SER A 28 -6.79 -4.62 -4.98
C SER A 28 -7.90 -3.61 -4.71
N THR A 29 -9.15 -3.94 -5.06
CA THR A 29 -10.31 -3.11 -4.72
C THR A 29 -10.52 -3.02 -3.22
N LEU A 30 -10.46 -4.14 -2.49
CA LEU A 30 -10.55 -4.17 -1.03
C LEU A 30 -9.42 -3.37 -0.37
N LEU A 31 -8.18 -3.53 -0.83
CA LEU A 31 -7.05 -2.76 -0.30
C LEU A 31 -7.22 -1.25 -0.54
N ARG A 32 -7.71 -0.84 -1.72
CA ARG A 32 -8.01 0.58 -2.02
C ARG A 32 -9.14 1.14 -1.15
N ILE A 33 -10.14 0.33 -0.81
CA ILE A 33 -11.22 0.70 0.11
C ILE A 33 -10.64 0.97 1.51
N LEU A 34 -9.84 0.04 2.06
CA LEU A 34 -9.18 0.21 3.36
C LEU A 34 -8.21 1.42 3.36
N ALA A 35 -7.58 1.68 2.22
CA ALA A 35 -6.73 2.84 1.98
C ALA A 35 -7.49 4.15 1.75
N GLY A 36 -8.83 4.15 1.77
CA GLY A 36 -9.63 5.35 1.56
C GLY A 36 -9.56 5.91 0.12
N ARG A 37 -9.04 5.13 -0.82
CA ARG A 37 -8.85 5.52 -2.24
C ARG A 37 -10.04 5.12 -3.13
N HIS A 38 -10.99 4.35 -2.62
CA HIS A 38 -12.17 3.92 -3.36
C HIS A 38 -13.42 3.96 -2.46
N LEU A 39 -14.29 4.95 -2.68
CA LEU A 39 -15.49 5.17 -1.89
C LEU A 39 -16.48 4.01 -2.02
N THR A 40 -17.04 3.59 -0.89
CA THR A 40 -18.09 2.55 -0.82
C THR A 40 -19.38 3.13 -0.25
N LYS A 41 -20.52 2.67 -0.77
CA LYS A 41 -21.84 2.85 -0.12
C LYS A 41 -22.06 1.69 0.88
N PRO A 42 -22.65 1.87 2.08
CA PRO A 42 -23.05 3.08 2.77
C PRO A 42 -21.88 3.70 3.57
N GLU A 43 -21.88 5.01 3.72
CA GLU A 43 -20.81 5.74 4.41
C GLU A 43 -20.64 5.27 5.86
N GLY A 44 -19.40 4.98 6.27
CA GLY A 44 -19.07 4.63 7.66
C GLY A 44 -18.99 3.14 7.99
N SER A 45 -19.24 2.24 7.03
CA SER A 45 -19.05 0.79 7.23
C SER A 45 -17.57 0.38 7.37
N VAL A 46 -16.65 1.20 6.86
CA VAL A 46 -15.21 0.90 6.86
C VAL A 46 -14.49 1.82 7.85
N LYS A 47 -13.92 1.22 8.88
CA LYS A 47 -13.09 1.90 9.88
C LYS A 47 -11.71 1.26 9.95
N VAL A 48 -10.68 2.10 10.04
CA VAL A 48 -9.29 1.69 10.23
C VAL A 48 -8.77 2.40 11.47
N LEU A 49 -8.23 1.65 12.44
CA LEU A 49 -7.82 2.19 13.74
C LEU A 49 -8.93 3.01 14.44
N GLY A 50 -10.19 2.57 14.29
CA GLY A 50 -11.37 3.26 14.84
C GLY A 50 -11.83 4.51 14.06
N MET A 51 -11.03 4.99 13.11
CA MET A 51 -11.32 6.18 12.30
C MET A 51 -12.00 5.81 10.98
N ASN A 52 -12.81 6.72 10.42
CA ASN A 52 -13.46 6.50 9.12
C ASN A 52 -12.41 6.46 8.00
N ALA A 53 -12.43 5.42 7.16
CA ALA A 53 -11.40 5.21 6.13
C ALA A 53 -11.31 6.32 5.07
N PHE A 54 -12.40 7.07 4.84
CA PHE A 54 -12.56 8.05 3.76
C PHE A 54 -12.54 9.51 4.24
N ARG A 55 -13.12 9.78 5.40
CA ARG A 55 -13.37 11.15 5.87
C ARG A 55 -12.41 11.64 6.95
N ASP A 56 -11.76 10.72 7.66
CA ASP A 56 -10.82 11.11 8.69
C ASP A 56 -9.44 11.38 8.08
N THR A 57 -9.08 12.65 7.95
CA THR A 57 -7.80 13.06 7.38
C THR A 57 -6.63 12.67 8.26
N LYS A 58 -6.84 12.47 9.57
CA LYS A 58 -5.77 12.06 10.50
C LYS A 58 -5.27 10.65 10.21
N LEU A 59 -6.11 9.81 9.60
CA LEU A 59 -5.76 8.44 9.26
C LEU A 59 -4.56 8.37 8.30
N ASN A 60 -4.33 9.39 7.47
CA ASN A 60 -3.19 9.44 6.55
C ASN A 60 -1.83 9.53 7.27
N PHE A 61 -1.80 9.96 8.54
CA PHE A 61 -0.58 9.95 9.35
C PHE A 61 -0.28 8.57 9.98
N HIS A 62 -1.29 7.69 10.02
CA HIS A 62 -1.19 6.38 10.68
C HIS A 62 -1.28 5.19 9.70
N ARG A 63 -1.55 5.46 8.42
CA ARG A 63 -1.79 4.44 7.40
C ARG A 63 -0.90 4.69 6.19
N ALA A 64 -0.04 3.72 5.87
CA ALA A 64 0.63 3.65 4.59
C ALA A 64 -0.14 2.73 3.64
N TYR A 65 -0.27 3.13 2.37
CA TYR A 65 -0.80 2.30 1.30
C TYR A 65 0.25 2.16 0.21
N LEU A 66 0.66 0.93 -0.05
CA LEU A 66 1.63 0.57 -1.08
C LEU A 66 0.87 -0.21 -2.17
N ASP A 67 0.88 0.29 -3.40
CA ASP A 67 0.36 -0.41 -4.58
C ASP A 67 1.53 -0.77 -5.49
N CYS A 68 1.28 -1.60 -6.50
CA CYS A 68 2.29 -2.00 -7.49
C CYS A 68 2.61 -0.89 -8.52
N ASP A 69 2.03 0.30 -8.36
CA ASP A 69 2.22 1.47 -9.23
C ASP A 69 3.48 2.28 -8.84
N TRP A 70 4.56 1.55 -8.55
CA TRP A 70 5.81 2.10 -8.03
C TRP A 70 6.60 2.74 -9.17
N GLY A 71 6.22 3.97 -9.55
CA GLY A 71 7.00 4.80 -10.50
C GLY A 71 6.22 5.49 -11.62
N LEU A 72 4.91 5.29 -11.77
CA LEU A 72 4.12 5.94 -12.83
C LEU A 72 3.32 7.17 -12.35
N ARG A 73 3.33 7.47 -11.05
CA ARG A 73 2.69 8.67 -10.51
C ARG A 73 3.71 9.78 -10.34
N THR A 74 3.55 10.87 -11.09
CA THR A 74 4.06 12.18 -10.69
C THR A 74 3.53 12.47 -9.28
N VAL A 75 4.44 12.59 -8.32
CA VAL A 75 4.09 12.77 -6.91
C VAL A 75 3.55 14.18 -6.71
N ALA A 76 2.24 14.37 -6.89
CA ALA A 76 1.56 15.59 -6.49
C ALA A 76 1.35 15.56 -4.96
N PHE A 77 2.31 16.17 -4.27
CA PHE A 77 2.17 16.97 -3.05
C PHE A 77 0.90 16.75 -2.20
N ALA A 78 1.06 16.13 -1.03
CA ALA A 78 0.11 16.25 0.08
C ALA A 78 0.89 16.82 1.27
N GLY A 79 0.53 18.04 1.66
CA GLY A 79 1.30 18.84 2.62
C GLY A 79 1.50 18.18 3.99
N ALA A 80 2.73 18.30 4.49
CA ALA A 80 3.14 18.54 5.88
C ALA A 80 4.68 18.52 5.94
N GLY A 81 5.33 19.49 5.30
CA GLY A 81 6.70 19.94 5.61
C GLY A 81 7.86 18.94 5.58
N VAL A 82 7.65 17.67 5.22
CA VAL A 82 8.71 16.68 5.08
C VAL A 82 8.60 16.08 3.67
N PRO A 83 9.57 16.35 2.78
CA PRO A 83 9.72 15.54 1.58
C PRO A 83 10.09 14.12 2.01
N LEU A 84 9.10 13.23 2.11
CA LEU A 84 9.33 11.79 2.28
C LEU A 84 9.58 11.19 0.90
N MET A 85 10.72 11.54 0.33
CA MET A 85 11.49 10.72 -0.60
C MET A 85 12.89 11.32 -0.61
N ALA A 86 13.79 10.68 0.14
CA ALA A 86 15.18 10.67 -0.28
C ALA A 86 15.15 10.13 -1.71
N ASP A 87 15.44 10.98 -2.68
CA ASP A 87 15.64 10.61 -4.09
C ASP A 87 16.87 9.70 -4.18
N ILE A 88 16.76 8.47 -3.70
CA ILE A 88 17.64 7.40 -4.14
C ILE A 88 16.91 6.77 -5.31
N PRO A 89 17.29 7.09 -6.57
CA PRO A 89 16.74 6.39 -7.71
C PRO A 89 16.88 4.89 -7.46
N VAL A 90 15.86 4.10 -7.80
CA VAL A 90 15.87 2.64 -7.57
C VAL A 90 17.15 2.02 -8.12
N HIS A 91 17.63 2.52 -9.27
CA HIS A 91 18.94 2.17 -9.80
C HIS A 91 20.07 2.41 -8.79
N GLY A 92 20.17 3.61 -8.21
CA GLY A 92 21.17 3.92 -7.19
C GLY A 92 21.04 3.10 -5.90
N MET A 93 19.83 2.72 -5.51
CA MET A 93 19.62 1.82 -4.37
C MET A 93 20.12 0.41 -4.69
N MET A 94 19.78 -0.11 -5.88
CA MET A 94 20.22 -1.41 -6.35
C MET A 94 21.74 -1.47 -6.52
N THR A 95 22.36 -0.42 -7.09
CA THR A 95 23.81 -0.31 -7.20
C THR A 95 24.47 -0.36 -5.83
N LYS A 96 24.02 0.45 -4.85
CA LYS A 96 24.57 0.43 -3.48
C LYS A 96 24.41 -0.93 -2.80
N LEU A 97 23.25 -1.58 -2.96
CA LEU A 97 22.99 -2.89 -2.37
C LEU A 97 23.92 -3.96 -2.96
N GLN A 98 24.08 -3.97 -4.29
CA GLN A 98 24.97 -4.89 -4.99
C GLN A 98 26.45 -4.64 -4.66
N SER A 99 26.85 -3.38 -4.47
CA SER A 99 28.21 -3.04 -4.00
C SER A 99 28.47 -3.48 -2.56
N SER A 100 27.45 -3.44 -1.70
CA SER A 100 27.58 -3.80 -0.28
C SER A 100 27.57 -5.32 -0.06
N TYR A 101 26.97 -6.09 -0.98
CA TYR A 101 26.84 -7.55 -0.89
C TYR A 101 27.18 -8.23 -2.23
N PRO A 102 28.44 -8.21 -2.67
CA PRO A 102 28.84 -8.73 -3.97
C PRO A 102 28.66 -10.26 -4.09
N GLU A 103 28.95 -11.01 -3.02
CA GLU A 103 28.81 -12.48 -3.02
C GLU A 103 27.37 -12.93 -3.29
N ARG A 104 26.39 -12.24 -2.66
CA ARG A 104 24.97 -12.51 -2.86
C ARG A 104 24.48 -12.10 -4.24
N ARG A 105 25.08 -11.07 -4.84
CA ARG A 105 24.79 -10.70 -6.24
C ARG A 105 25.25 -11.82 -7.17
N ASP A 106 26.46 -12.32 -6.98
CA ASP A 106 27.04 -13.34 -7.85
C ASP A 106 26.28 -14.66 -7.75
N GLU A 107 25.89 -15.08 -6.53
CA GLU A 107 24.98 -16.22 -6.30
C GLU A 107 23.65 -16.07 -7.07
N LEU A 108 23.02 -14.90 -7.03
CA LEU A 108 21.76 -14.64 -7.70
C LEU A 108 21.88 -14.54 -9.24
N VAL A 109 23.08 -14.27 -9.77
CA VAL A 109 23.34 -14.24 -11.22
C VAL A 109 23.60 -15.65 -11.75
N GLU A 110 24.10 -16.56 -10.92
CA GLU A 110 24.35 -17.96 -11.28
C GLU A 110 23.10 -18.87 -11.19
N MET A 111 22.03 -18.42 -10.52
CA MET A 111 20.73 -19.10 -10.44
C MET A 111 19.83 -18.84 -11.66
#